data_AF-A0A6J4WZG1-F1
#
_entry.id   AF-A0A6J4WZG1-F1
#
_cell.length_a   1.000
_cell.length_b   1.000
_cell.length_c   1.000
_cell.angle_alpha   90.00
_cell.angle_beta   90.00
_cell.angle_gamma   90.00
#
_symmetry.space_group_name_H-M   'P 1'
#
loop_
_entity.id
_entity.type
_entity.pdbx_description
1 polymer ?
#
loop_
_entity_poly.entity_id
_entity_poly.type
_entity_poly.pdbx_seq_one_letter_code
_entity_poly.pdbx_strand_id
1 'polypeptide(L)' 'MNVLIEVVEPIGSEVVLFVSCGSSQLTARVDPQTQAKPQMQLELVLDMNHRHLFDSDSREAY' A
#
# COMPACT_ATOMS: atom_id res chain seq x y z
N MET A 1 -5.00 6.19 -6.60
CA MET A 1 -4.61 4.88 -7.22
C MET A 1 -5.61 3.80 -6.79
N ASN A 2 -6.35 3.17 -7.71
CA ASN A 2 -7.33 2.14 -7.37
C ASN A 2 -6.64 0.81 -7.02
N VAL A 3 -6.99 0.22 -5.87
CA VAL A 3 -6.43 -1.04 -5.39
C VAL A 3 -7.52 -1.95 -4.84
N LEU A 4 -7.26 -3.26 -4.86
CA LEU A 4 -8.09 -4.28 -4.20
C LEU A 4 -7.41 -4.73 -2.89
N ILE A 5 -8.16 -4.74 -1.79
CA ILE A 5 -7.66 -5.25 -0.51
C ILE A 5 -7.66 -6.78 -0.51
N GLU A 6 -6.50 -7.39 -0.30
CA GLU A 6 -6.35 -8.84 -0.20
C GLU A 6 -6.40 -9.29 1.26
N VAL A 7 -5.67 -8.59 2.13
CA VAL A 7 -5.55 -8.91 3.56
C VAL A 7 -5.59 -7.64 4.39
N VAL A 8 -6.24 -7.74 5.55
CA VAL A 8 -6.28 -6.71 6.59
C VAL A 8 -5.73 -7.32 7.88
N GLU A 9 -4.59 -6.83 8.36
CA GLU A 9 -3.89 -7.35 9.54
C GLU A 9 -3.78 -6.26 10.62
N PRO A 10 -4.62 -6.29 11.66
CA PRO A 10 -4.48 -5.40 12.82
C PRO A 10 -3.28 -5.79 13.68
N ILE A 11 -2.36 -4.84 13.93
CA ILE A 11 -1.12 -5.05 14.70
C ILE A 11 -1.04 -4.16 15.94
N GLY A 12 -2.15 -4.04 16.67
CA GLY A 12 -2.25 -3.19 17.86
C GLY A 12 -2.69 -1.78 17.51
N SER A 13 -1.76 -0.83 17.45
CA SER A 13 -2.07 0.59 17.21
C SER A 13 -2.24 0.95 15.74
N GLU A 14 -2.11 -0.01 14.83
CA GLU A 14 -2.17 0.18 13.38
C GLU A 14 -2.77 -1.03 12.69
N VAL A 15 -3.15 -0.84 11.43
CA VAL A 15 -3.58 -1.91 10.54
C VAL A 15 -2.67 -1.95 9.32
N VAL A 16 -2.16 -3.12 8.98
CA VAL A 16 -1.41 -3.39 7.76
C VAL A 16 -2.38 -3.90 6.70
N LEU A 17 -2.37 -3.27 5.54
CA LEU A 17 -3.15 -3.66 4.37
C LEU A 17 -2.20 -4.25 3.33
N PHE A 18 -2.49 -5.46 2.87
CA PHE A 18 -1.90 -6.01 1.66
C PHE A 18 -2.89 -5.80 0.53
N VAL A 19 -2.45 -5.13 -0.54
CA VAL A 19 -3.32 -4.72 -1.63
C VAL A 19 -2.69 -5.07 -2.98
N SER A 20 -3.55 -5.39 -3.96
CA SER A 20 -3.16 -5.48 -5.37
C SER A 20 -3.49 -4.18 -6.10
N CYS A 21 -2.50 -3.68 -6.84
CA CYS A 21 -2.60 -2.53 -7.73
C CYS A 21 -2.16 -2.96 -9.14
N GLY A 22 -3.12 -3.39 -9.96
CA GLY A 22 -2.80 -3.98 -11.27
C GLY A 22 -1.96 -5.25 -11.11
N SER A 23 -0.75 -5.26 -11.68
CA SER A 23 0.20 -6.38 -11.57
C SER A 23 1.12 -6.31 -10.36
N SER A 24 1.05 -5.24 -9.57
CA SER A 24 1.93 -5.00 -8.42
C SER A 24 1.19 -5.26 -7.11
N GLN A 25 1.90 -5.81 -6.12
CA GLN A 25 1.44 -5.90 -4.74
C GLN A 25 2.09 -4.80 -3.91
N LEU A 26 1.30 -4.17 -3.04
CA LEU A 26 1.74 -3.10 -2.16
C LEU A 26 1.30 -3.41 -0.73
N THR A 27 2.07 -2.90 0.22
CA THR A 27 1.73 -2.93 1.64
C THR A 27 1.55 -1.50 2.13
N ALA A 28 0.44 -1.23 2.82
CA ALA A 28 0.15 0.07 3.42
C ALA A 28 -0.09 -0.07 4.92
N ARG A 29 0.40 0.89 5.71
CA ARG A 29 0.07 1.02 7.14
C ARG A 29 -0.95 2.13 7.28
N VAL A 30 -2.04 1.87 7.99
CA VAL A 30 -3.15 2.81 8.15
C VAL A 30 -3.61 2.89 9.61
N ASP A 31 -4.37 3.94 9.90
CA ASP A 31 -5.00 4.15 11.20
C ASP A 31 -5.94 2.97 11.56
N PRO A 32 -5.96 2.52 12.83
CA PRO A 32 -6.77 1.39 13.27
C PRO A 32 -8.29 1.62 13.14
N GLN A 33 -8.75 2.87 12.98
CA GLN A 33 -10.15 3.22 12.73
C GLN A 33 -10.56 3.08 11.25
N THR A 34 -9.68 2.52 10.40
CA THR A 34 -9.97 2.24 8.99
C THR A 34 -11.21 1.37 8.80
N GLN A 35 -11.97 1.63 7.73
CA GLN A 35 -13.11 0.81 7.32
C GLN A 35 -12.73 -0.23 6.25
N ALA A 36 -11.44 -0.35 5.93
CA ALA A 36 -10.90 -1.31 4.98
C ALA A 36 -11.29 -2.75 5.33
N LYS A 37 -11.73 -3.50 4.32
CA LYS A 37 -12.09 -4.91 4.44
C LYS A 37 -11.51 -5.70 3.26
N PRO A 38 -11.20 -7.00 3.44
CA PRO A 38 -10.83 -7.85 2.31
C PRO A 38 -11.87 -7.76 1.19
N GLN A 39 -11.41 -7.85 -0.06
CA GLN A 39 -12.20 -7.77 -1.30
C GLN A 39 -12.81 -6.39 -1.60
N MET A 40 -12.55 -5.37 -0.78
CA MET A 40 -12.98 -4.01 -1.06
C MET A 40 -12.01 -3.33 -2.05
N GLN A 41 -12.57 -2.57 -3.00
CA GLN A 41 -11.80 -1.63 -3.81
C GLN A 41 -11.77 -0.26 -3.13
N LEU A 42 -10.60 0.36 -3.09
CA LEU A 42 -10.45 1.72 -2.58
C LEU A 42 -9.37 2.48 -3.34
N GLU A 43 -9.33 3.79 -3.12
CA GLU A 43 -8.26 4.62 -3.62
C GLU A 43 -7.17 4.80 -2.56
N LEU A 44 -5.95 4.37 -2.88
CA LEU A 44 -4.75 4.74 -2.14
C LEU A 44 -4.13 6.02 -2.70
N VAL A 45 -3.67 6.86 -1.78
CA VAL A 45 -2.89 8.07 -2.06
C VAL A 45 -1.45 7.81 -1.64
N LEU A 46 -0.51 8.07 -2.56
CA LEU A 46 0.91 7.95 -2.29
C LEU A 46 1.43 9.32 -1.84
N ASP A 47 2.16 9.35 -0.72
CA ASP A 47 2.90 10.55 -0.34
C ASP A 47 4.17 10.64 -1.19
N MET A 48 4.12 11.53 -2.18
CA MET A 48 5.19 11.72 -3.14
C MET A 48 6.46 12.32 -2.52
N ASN A 49 6.37 12.92 -1.33
CA ASN A 49 7.54 13.46 -0.61
C ASN A 49 8.44 12.35 -0.07
N HIS A 50 7.91 11.14 0.12
CA HIS A 50 8.63 9.98 0.65
C HIS A 50 8.89 8.90 -0.41
N ARG A 51 8.88 9.27 -1.69
CA ARG A 51 9.15 8.34 -2.78
C ARG A 51 10.65 8.18 -3.00
N HIS A 52 11.07 6.93 -3.15
CA HIS A 52 12.40 6.56 -3.64
C HIS A 52 12.29 5.99 -5.04
N LEU A 53 13.15 6.46 -5.96
CA LEU A 53 13.24 5.96 -7.32
C LEU A 53 14.57 5.24 -7.49
N PHE A 54 14.55 4.14 -8.23
CA PHE A 54 15.73 3.34 -8.54
C PHE A 54 15.85 3.18 -10.05
N ASP A 55 17.08 3.25 -10.57
CA ASP A 55 17.36 2.95 -11.97
C ASP A 55 17.10 1.46 -12.26
N SER A 56 16.47 1.15 -13.40
CA SER A 56 16.08 -0.21 -13.73
C SER A 56 17.26 -1.13 -14.07
N ASP A 57 18.37 -0.55 -14.53
CA ASP A 57 19.56 -1.29 -14.99
C ASP A 57 20.60 -1.39 -13.87
N SER A 58 20.98 -0.25 -13.29
CA SER A 58 22.03 -0.18 -12.24
C SER A 58 21.52 -0.46 -10.84
N ARG A 59 20.22 -0.27 -10.60
CA ARG A 59 19.57 -0.34 -9.27
C ARG A 59 20.05 0.73 -8.29
N GLU A 60 20.71 1.77 -8.76
CA GLU A 60 21.10 2.92 -7.94
C GLU A 60 19.89 3.79 -7.60
N ALA A 61 19.88 4.37 -6.40
CA ALA A 61 18.83 5.27 -5.96
C ALA A 61 19.09 6.70 -6.42
N TYR A 62 18.02 7.41 -6.81
CA TYR A 62 18.02 8.85 -7.08
C TYR A 62 17.49 9.66 -5.89
#